data_AF-G7JVQ2-F1
#
_entry.id   AF-G7JVQ2-F1
#
_cell.length_a   1.000
_cell.length_b   1.000
_cell.length_c   1.000
_cell.angle_alpha   90.00
_cell.angle_beta   90.00
_cell.angle_gamma   90.00
#
_symmetry.space_group_name_H-M   'P 1'
#
loop_
_entity.id
_entity.type
_entity.pdbx_description
1 polymer ?
#
loop_
_entity_poly.entity_id
_entity_poly.type
_entity_poly.pdbx_seq_one_letter_code
_entity_poly.pdbx_strand_id
1 'polypeptide(L)'
;MGMIDKLTTKPNMMQERIAPPNIVKQMDATINRGGTLVKCEINGEVQVNSHITGLPNLTLLFVNHSFLDDVRFHPCVRFRP
;
A
#
# COMPACT_ATOMS: atom_id res chain seq x y z
N MET A 1 -17.82 -45.16 26.09
CA MET A 1 -18.36 -44.64 24.82
C MET A 1 -18.70 -43.16 25.05
N GLY A 2 -17.69 -42.29 25.04
CA GLY A 2 -17.87 -40.85 25.25
C GLY A 2 -17.35 -40.13 24.01
N MET A 3 -18.27 -39.75 23.12
CA MET A 3 -17.96 -38.85 22.01
C MET A 3 -17.67 -37.47 22.60
N ILE A 4 -16.40 -37.11 22.65
CA ILE A 4 -16.02 -35.70 22.66
C ILE A 4 -16.35 -35.16 21.27
N ASP A 5 -17.46 -34.44 21.17
CA ASP A 5 -17.72 -33.62 20.00
C ASP A 5 -16.53 -32.67 19.85
N LYS A 6 -15.72 -32.94 18.82
CA LYS A 6 -14.76 -32.00 18.27
C LYS A 6 -15.57 -30.79 17.83
N LEU A 7 -15.73 -29.82 18.75
CA LEU A 7 -16.01 -28.44 18.41
C LEU A 7 -14.93 -28.05 17.42
N THR A 8 -15.31 -28.12 16.16
CA THR A 8 -14.48 -27.84 15.01
C THR A 8 -14.33 -26.33 14.99
N THR A 9 -13.41 -25.82 15.79
CA THR A 9 -12.90 -24.46 15.63
C THR A 9 -12.33 -24.40 14.22
N LYS A 10 -13.07 -23.77 13.31
CA LYS A 10 -12.71 -23.62 11.90
C LYS A 10 -11.25 -23.15 11.82
N PRO A 11 -10.31 -23.94 11.27
CA PRO A 11 -8.88 -23.61 11.31
C PRO A 11 -8.46 -22.44 10.41
N ASN A 12 -9.40 -21.71 9.82
CA ASN A 12 -9.13 -20.67 8.82
C ASN A 12 -9.28 -19.23 9.34
N MET A 13 -9.44 -19.01 10.65
CA MET A 13 -9.54 -17.66 11.26
C MET A 13 -8.16 -17.09 11.67
N MET A 14 -7.05 -17.63 11.15
CA MET A 14 -5.71 -17.25 11.58
C MET A 14 -5.05 -16.26 10.60
N GLN A 15 -4.73 -15.08 11.14
CA GLN A 15 -3.89 -13.99 10.62
C GLN A 15 -4.57 -13.00 9.67
N GLU A 16 -5.57 -12.28 10.18
CA GLU A 16 -5.90 -10.98 9.60
C GLU A 16 -4.73 -10.01 9.78
N ARG A 17 -4.12 -9.56 8.68
CA ARG A 17 -2.96 -8.67 8.72
C ARG A 17 -3.00 -7.68 7.56
N ILE A 18 -2.82 -6.41 7.90
CA ILE A 18 -2.51 -5.35 6.95
C ILE A 18 -1.03 -5.04 7.16
N ALA A 19 -0.22 -5.31 6.13
CA ALA A 19 1.16 -4.86 6.16
C ALA A 19 1.19 -3.33 5.97
N PRO A 20 2.16 -2.61 6.58
CA PRO A 20 2.41 -1.23 6.20
C PRO A 20 2.55 -1.13 4.68
N PRO A 21 1.96 -0.09 4.06
CA PRO A 21 2.08 0.08 2.61
C PRO A 21 3.55 0.21 2.23
N ASN A 22 3.95 -0.52 1.19
CA ASN A 22 5.27 -0.39 0.61
C ASN A 22 5.26 0.75 -0.40
N ILE A 23 6.24 1.65 -0.32
CA ILE A 23 6.34 2.79 -1.23
C ILE A 23 7.54 2.53 -2.14
N VAL A 24 7.26 2.11 -3.37
CA VAL A 24 8.28 1.86 -4.38
C VAL A 24 8.51 3.16 -5.15
N LYS A 25 9.78 3.53 -5.34
CA LYS A 25 10.18 4.76 -6.02
C LYS A 25 11.29 4.50 -7.01
N GLN A 26 11.25 5.19 -8.14
CA GLN A 26 12.30 5.28 -9.12
C GLN A 26 12.62 6.76 -9.36
N MET A 27 13.90 7.08 -9.45
CA MET A 27 14.40 8.44 -9.67
C MET A 27 15.26 8.47 -10.91
N ASP A 28 14.89 9.29 -11.87
CA ASP A 28 15.64 9.53 -13.11
C ASP A 28 16.23 10.94 -13.05
N ALA A 29 17.55 11.02 -12.94
CA ALA A 29 18.28 12.28 -12.81
C ALA A 29 19.35 12.43 -13.89
N THR A 30 19.42 13.62 -14.48
CA THR A 30 20.48 14.01 -15.43
C THR A 30 21.36 15.05 -14.77
N ILE A 31 22.66 14.78 -14.73
CA ILE A 31 23.69 15.66 -14.15
C ILE A 31 24.64 16.08 -15.28
N ASN A 32 24.97 17.35 -15.36
CA ASN A 32 25.95 17.84 -16.34
C ASN A 32 27.39 17.45 -15.93
N ARG A 33 28.36 17.63 -16.82
CA ARG A 33 29.78 17.32 -16.53
C ARG A 33 30.35 18.12 -15.34
N GLY A 34 29.76 19.28 -15.02
CA GLY A 34 30.14 20.11 -13.87
C GLY A 34 29.50 19.67 -12.55
N GLY A 35 28.72 18.59 -12.51
CA GLY A 35 28.06 18.10 -11.30
C GLY A 35 26.74 18.81 -10.97
N THR A 36 26.25 19.71 -11.82
CA THR A 36 24.95 20.38 -11.61
C THR A 36 23.80 19.49 -12.07
N LEU A 37 22.76 19.37 -11.24
CA LEU A 37 21.51 18.71 -11.59
C LEU A 37 20.80 19.50 -12.70
N VAL A 38 20.56 18.86 -13.84
CA VAL A 38 19.88 19.45 -15.00
C VAL A 38 18.40 19.07 -15.02
N LYS A 39 18.09 17.81 -14.71
CA LYS A 39 16.72 17.30 -14.64
C LYS A 39 16.64 16.23 -13.55
N CYS A 40 15.51 16.18 -12.85
CA CYS A 40 15.16 15.10 -11.94
C CYS A 40 13.66 14.82 -12.06
N GLU A 41 13.31 13.55 -12.16
CA GLU A 41 11.93 13.07 -12.20
C GLU A 41 11.81 11.88 -11.24
N ILE A 42 10.76 11.85 -10.43
CA ILE A 42 10.53 10.80 -9.45
C ILE A 42 9.18 10.16 -9.75
N ASN A 43 9.21 8.87 -10.05
CA ASN A 43 8.02 8.06 -10.24
C ASN A 43 7.85 7.13 -9.04
N GLY A 44 6.61 6.91 -8.60
CA GLY A 44 6.36 6.05 -7.43
C GLY A 44 5.02 5.34 -7.46
N GLU A 45 4.95 4.23 -6.73
CA GLU A 45 3.75 3.42 -6.55
C GLU A 45 3.58 3.07 -5.07
N VAL A 46 2.34 3.12 -4.59
CA VAL A 46 1.98 2.60 -3.26
C VAL A 46 1.41 1.20 -3.40
N GLN A 47 2.15 0.23 -2.89
CA GLN A 47 1.77 -1.18 -2.90
C GLN A 47 1.20 -1.58 -1.54
N VAL A 48 -0.02 -2.11 -1.54
CA VAL A 48 -0.72 -2.51 -0.32
C VAL A 48 -0.89 -4.02 -0.31
N ASN A 49 -0.51 -4.66 0.80
CA ASN A 49 -0.81 -6.06 1.03
C ASN A 49 -1.71 -6.20 2.26
N SER A 50 -2.93 -6.68 2.05
CA SER A 50 -3.95 -6.83 3.08
C SER A 50 -4.61 -8.19 2.95
N HIS A 51 -4.51 -8.99 4.01
CA HIS A 51 -5.23 -10.25 4.16
C HIS A 51 -6.22 -10.06 5.31
N ILE A 52 -7.40 -9.53 5.00
CA ILE A 52 -8.45 -9.18 5.97
C ILE A 52 -9.78 -9.70 5.44
N THR A 53 -10.61 -10.26 6.31
CA THR A 53 -11.89 -10.85 5.90
C THR A 53 -13.01 -9.80 5.88
N GLY A 54 -14.11 -10.11 5.19
CA GLY A 54 -15.27 -9.21 5.09
C GLY A 54 -15.12 -8.11 4.04
N LEU A 55 -15.72 -6.93 4.29
CA LEU A 55 -15.67 -5.73 3.45
C LEU A 55 -15.07 -4.54 4.23
N PRO A 56 -13.78 -4.59 4.57
CA PRO A 56 -13.14 -3.56 5.37
C PRO A 56 -12.96 -2.27 4.55
N ASN A 57 -13.18 -1.13 5.20
CA ASN A 57 -12.94 0.19 4.63
C ASN A 57 -11.63 0.75 5.20
N LEU A 58 -10.61 0.90 4.34
CA LEU A 58 -9.29 1.40 4.73
C LEU A 58 -9.09 2.85 4.30
N THR A 59 -8.38 3.63 5.11
CA THR A 59 -8.01 5.02 4.79
C THR A 59 -6.49 5.16 4.81
N LEU A 60 -5.93 5.65 3.71
CA LEU A 60 -4.51 6.02 3.60
C LEU A 60 -4.39 7.54 3.64
N LEU A 61 -3.52 8.06 4.50
CA LEU A 61 -3.27 9.49 4.62
C LEU A 61 -1.82 9.82 4.27
N PHE A 62 -1.63 10.82 3.42
CA PHE A 62 -0.33 11.44 3.20
C PHE A 62 -0.20 12.68 4.08
N VAL A 63 0.80 12.68 4.96
CA VAL A 63 1.10 13.84 5.83
C VAL A 63 1.55 15.04 4.99
N ASN A 64 2.29 14.78 3.91
CA ASN A 64 2.70 15.79 2.95
C ASN A 64 2.41 15.30 1.54
N HIS A 65 1.40 15.90 0.90
CA HIS A 65 0.98 15.60 -0.46
C HIS A 65 1.50 16.61 -1.49
N SER A 66 2.32 17.60 -1.09
CA SER A 66 2.81 18.67 -1.97
C SER A 66 3.73 18.18 -3.09
N PHE A 67 4.24 16.95 -2.97
CA PHE A 67 5.10 16.30 -3.97
C PHE A 67 4.32 15.32 -4.87
N LEU A 68 2.99 15.27 -4.74
CA LEU A 68 2.11 14.42 -5.53
C LEU A 68 1.35 15.29 -6.53
N ASP A 69 1.62 15.08 -7.81
CA ASP A 69 1.12 15.86 -8.93
C ASP A 69 0.32 14.97 -9.90
N ASP A 70 0.98 14.12 -10.68
CA ASP A 70 0.30 13.25 -11.68
C ASP A 70 -0.09 11.88 -11.10
N VAL A 71 -0.99 11.91 -10.10
CA VAL A 71 -1.40 10.70 -9.37
C VAL A 71 -2.47 9.93 -10.12
N ARG A 72 -2.25 8.62 -10.28
CA ARG A 72 -3.24 7.67 -10.80
C ARG A 72 -3.72 6.75 -9.68
N PHE A 73 -5.04 6.61 -9.57
CA PHE A 73 -5.66 5.80 -8.53
C PHE A 73 -6.21 4.49 -9.07
N HIS A 74 -6.11 3.43 -8.26
CA HIS A 74 -6.84 2.20 -8.51
C HIS A 74 -8.36 2.44 -8.37
N PRO A 75 -9.25 1.77 -9.14
CA PRO A 75 -10.70 2.00 -9.07
C PRO A 75 -11.35 1.83 -7.70
N CYS A 76 -10.69 1.13 -6.76
CA CYS A 76 -11.19 0.97 -5.39
C CYS A 76 -10.94 2.20 -4.49
N VAL A 77 -10.17 3.18 -4.95
CA VAL A 77 -9.82 4.37 -4.17
C VAL A 77 -10.95 5.39 -4.25
N ARG A 78 -11.44 5.81 -3.07
CA ARG A 78 -12.39 6.92 -2.94
C ARG A 78 -11.63 8.15 -2.47
N PHE A 79 -11.15 8.94 -3.43
CA PHE A 79 -10.41 10.17 -3.14
C PHE A 79 -11.27 11.16 -2.37
N ARG A 80 -10.73 11.69 -1.26
CA ARG A 80 -11.31 12.79 -0.49
C ARG A 80 -10.24 13.85 -0.31
N PRO A 81 -10.39 15.04 -0.91
CA PRO A 81 -9.45 16.14 -0.76
C PRO A 81 -9.49 16.73 0.66
#